data_AF-A0A3M6RTZ5-F1
#
_entry.id   AF-A0A3M6RTZ5-F1
#
_cell.length_a   1.000
_cell.length_b   1.000
_cell.length_c   1.000
_cell.angle_alpha   90.00
_cell.angle_beta   90.00
_cell.angle_gamma   90.00
#
_symmetry.space_group_name_H-M   'P 1'
#
loop_
_entity.id
_entity.type
_entity.pdbx_description
1 polymer ?
#
loop_
_entity_poly.entity_id
_entity_poly.type
_entity_poly.pdbx_seq_one_letter_code
_entity_poly.pdbx_strand_id
1 'polypeptide(L)' 'MTPQQIKEQFRARGQSVGQWADAHGFPRDVVYRVLNGRAAGWRGQTHEVAAALGLKPDPAKTPTTTPNV' A
#
# COMPACT_ATOMS: atom_id res chain seq x y z
N MET A 1 -7.49 -4.07 1.46
CA MET A 1 -7.31 -3.47 2.80
C MET A 1 -7.89 -2.06 2.80
N THR A 2 -8.51 -1.62 3.91
CA THR A 2 -9.00 -0.24 4.06
C THR A 2 -7.95 0.65 4.73
N PRO A 3 -8.00 1.97 4.55
CA PRO A 3 -7.02 2.87 5.17
C PRO A 3 -7.11 2.97 6.70
N GLN A 4 -8.20 2.52 7.32
CA GLN A 4 -8.26 2.33 8.77
C GLN A 4 -7.37 1.18 9.24
N GLN A 5 -7.43 0.03 8.56
CA GLN A 5 -6.59 -1.15 8.85
C GLN A 5 -5.09 -0.82 8.80
N ILE A 6 -4.70 0.05 7.87
CA ILE A 6 -3.33 0.53 7.74
C ILE A 6 -2.90 1.33 8.98
N LYS A 7 -3.74 2.27 9.44
CA LYS A 7 -3.48 3.04 10.66
C LYS A 7 -3.42 2.14 11.89
N GLU A 8 -4.25 1.10 11.95
CA GLU A 8 -4.23 0.12 13.03
C GLU A 8 -2.96 -0.73 13.01
N GLN A 9 -2.50 -1.19 11.84
CA GLN A 9 -1.20 -1.86 11.69
C GLN A 9 -0.04 -0.98 12.13
N PHE A 10 -0.08 0.31 11.77
CA PHE A 10 0.91 1.28 12.24
C PHE A 10 0.89 1.43 13.75
N ARG A 11 -0.30 1.53 14.34
CA ARG A 11 -0.46 1.58 15.80
C ARG A 11 0.01 0.30 16.49
N ALA A 12 -0.29 -0.88 15.92
CA ALA A 12 0.14 -2.18 16.44
C ALA A 12 1.66 -2.35 16.38
N ARG A 13 2.31 -1.79 15.35
CA ARG A 13 3.77 -1.79 15.21
C ARG A 13 4.46 -0.68 16.00
N GLY A 14 3.72 0.24 16.61
CA GLY A 14 4.26 1.42 17.28
C GLY A 14 4.97 2.42 16.35
N GLN A 15 4.76 2.31 15.03
CA GLN A 15 5.40 3.17 14.03
C GLN A 15 4.36 4.06 13.38
N SER A 16 4.63 5.37 13.30
CA SER A 16 3.76 6.31 12.60
C SER A 16 3.98 6.27 11.08
N VAL A 17 2.96 6.62 10.31
CA VAL A 17 3.01 6.67 8.83
C VAL A 17 4.21 7.47 8.33
N GLY A 18 4.52 8.60 8.99
CA GLY A 18 5.67 9.44 8.63
C GLY A 18 7.02 8.81 8.92
N GLN A 19 7.15 8.07 10.03
CA GLN A 19 8.34 7.29 10.37
C GLN A 19 8.56 6.13 9.39
N TRP A 20 7.48 5.44 9.04
CA TRP A 20 7.54 4.36 8.06
C TRP A 20 7.93 4.86 6.66
N ALA A 21 7.38 6.01 6.25
CA ALA A 21 7.72 6.65 5.00
C ALA A 21 9.21 7.01 4.93
N ASP A 22 9.73 7.63 6.00
CA ASP A 22 11.15 7.99 6.14
C ASP A 22 12.05 6.75 6.07
N ALA A 23 11.71 5.70 6.83
CA ALA A 23 12.45 4.44 6.86
C ALA A 23 12.48 3.70 5.51
N HIS A 24 11.47 3.89 4.66
CA HIS A 24 11.44 3.31 3.31
C HIS A 24 11.95 4.28 2.23
N GLY A 25 12.29 5.52 2.58
CA GLY A 25 12.70 6.55 1.62
C GLY A 25 11.56 7.10 0.77
N PHE A 26 10.30 6.94 1.19
CA PHE A 26 9.14 7.46 0.48
C PHE A 26 8.72 8.85 0.98
N PRO A 27 8.24 9.74 0.10
CA PRO A 27 7.67 11.00 0.51
C PRO A 27 6.38 10.76 1.32
N ARG A 28 6.29 11.36 2.51
CA ARG A 28 5.09 11.27 3.37
C ARG A 28 3.81 11.61 2.62
N ASP A 29 3.88 12.60 1.74
CA ASP A 29 2.77 13.07 0.91
C ASP A 29 2.22 11.97 -0.03
N VAL A 30 3.12 11.15 -0.60
CA VAL A 30 2.75 9.98 -1.42
C VAL A 30 2.06 8.93 -0.56
N VAL A 31 2.59 8.65 0.62
CA VAL A 31 1.98 7.68 1.55
C VAL A 31 0.59 8.13 1.98
N TYR A 32 0.40 9.41 2.32
CA TYR A 32 -0.92 9.96 2.63
C TYR A 32 -1.88 9.94 1.44
N ARG A 33 -1.39 10.16 0.21
CA ARG A 33 -2.21 10.04 -1.01
C ARG A 33 -2.70 8.61 -1.24
N VAL A 34 -1.85 7.61 -1.00
CA VAL A 34 -2.22 6.18 -1.10
C VAL A 34 -3.20 5.82 0.02
N LEU A 35 -2.94 6.28 1.25
CA LEU A 35 -3.83 6.07 2.41
C LEU A 35 -5.21 6.71 2.21
N ASN A 36 -5.28 7.92 1.66
CA ASN A 36 -6.58 8.57 1.40
C ASN A 36 -7.28 8.04 0.13
N GLY A 37 -6.70 7.05 -0.57
CA GLY A 37 -7.25 6.51 -1.81
C GLY A 37 -7.21 7.50 -2.98
N ARG A 38 -6.49 8.62 -2.86
CA ARG A 38 -6.33 9.61 -3.93
C ARG A 38 -5.32 9.18 -4.99
N ALA A 39 -4.37 8.33 -4.64
CA ALA A 39 -3.45 7.72 -5.58
C ALA A 39 -3.83 6.26 -5.79
N ALA A 40 -4.23 5.92 -7.02
CA ALA A 40 -4.74 4.59 -7.32
C ALA A 40 -3.61 3.53 -7.47
N GLY A 41 -2.35 3.92 -7.24
CA GLY A 41 -1.23 3.02 -6.98
C GLY A 41 -0.96 2.05 -8.13
N TRP A 42 -1.04 2.52 -9.38
CA TRP A 42 -0.90 1.67 -10.56
C TRP A 42 0.54 1.58 -11.08
N ARG A 43 1.38 2.60 -10.81
CA ARG A 43 2.79 2.68 -11.25
C ARG A 43 3.63 3.53 -10.27
N GLY A 44 4.95 3.33 -10.30
CA GLY A 44 5.94 4.15 -9.59
C GLY A 44 5.83 4.10 -8.06
N GLN A 45 6.28 5.15 -7.38
CA GLN A 45 6.33 5.21 -5.91
C GLN A 45 4.99 4.90 -5.22
N THR A 46 3.85 5.28 -5.82
CA THR A 46 2.52 4.93 -5.26
C THR A 46 2.21 3.44 -5.32
N HIS A 47 2.72 2.71 -6.32
CA HIS A 47 2.62 1.25 -6.40
C HIS A 47 3.52 0.58 -5.36
N GLU A 48 4.77 1.04 -5.24
CA GLU A 48 5.73 0.52 -4.25
C GLU A 48 5.23 0.72 -2.83
N VAL A 49 4.70 1.90 -2.52
CA VAL A 49 4.06 2.18 -1.22
C VAL A 49 2.84 1.29 -1.00
N ALA A 50 1.95 1.14 -1.99
CA ALA A 50 0.77 0.29 -1.85
C ALA A 50 1.13 -1.19 -1.62
N ALA A 51 2.18 -1.68 -2.28
CA ALA A 51 2.71 -3.03 -2.09
C ALA A 51 3.35 -3.20 -0.71
N ALA A 52 4.21 -2.26 -0.31
CA ALA A 52 4.88 -2.29 0.99
C ALA A 52 3.91 -2.16 2.18
N LEU A 53 2.80 -1.44 1.98
CA LEU A 53 1.70 -1.34 2.94
C LEU A 53 0.76 -2.56 2.95
N GLY A 54 0.88 -3.47 1.99
CA GLY A 54 -0.05 -4.60 1.81
C GLY A 54 -1.45 -4.18 1.37
N LEU A 55 -1.61 -2.96 0.88
CA LEU A 55 -2.91 -2.36 0.54
C LEU A 55 -3.54 -3.01 -0.70
N LYS A 56 -2.68 -3.50 -1.60
CA LYS A 56 -3.05 -4.19 -2.84
C LYS A 56 -2.39 -5.58 -2.85
N PRO A 57 -3.12 -6.66 -3.15
CA PRO A 57 -2.48 -7.85 -3.70
C PRO A 57 -1.88 -7.44 -5.04
N ASP A 58 -0.61 -7.77 -5.24
CA ASP A 58 0.09 -7.56 -6.48
C ASP A 58 -0.74 -8.17 -7.63
N PRO A 59 -1.24 -7.39 -8.61
CA PRO A 59 -1.96 -7.97 -9.74
C PRO A 59 -1.03 -8.81 -10.64
N ALA A 60 0.31 -8.75 -10.45
CA ALA A 60 1.23 -9.67 -11.12
C ALA A 60 1.25 -11.07 -10.48
N LYS A 61 0.49 -11.31 -9.39
CA LYS A 61 0.12 -12.65 -8.92
C LYS A 61 -1.32 -13.03 -9.29
N THR A 62 -1.76 -12.72 -10.49
CA THR A 62 -2.67 -13.59 -11.25
C THR A 62 -2.40 -13.34 -12.73
N PRO A 63 -2.09 -14.39 -13.50
CA PRO A 63 -3.22 -15.10 -14.08
C PRO A 63 -2.98 -16.60 -14.18
N THR A 64 -3.94 -17.41 -13.74
CA THR A 64 -4.48 -18.58 -14.47
C THR A 64 -5.38 -19.35 -13.51
N THR A 65 -6.64 -18.94 -13.42
CA THR A 65 -7.72 -19.91 -13.25
C THR A 65 -8.54 -19.77 -14.50
N THR A 66 -8.22 -20.59 -15.49
CA THR A 66 -9.10 -20.90 -16.61
C THR A 66 -10.18 -21.83 -16.05
N PRO A 67 -11.45 -21.44 -15.92
CA PRO A 67 -12.51 -22.42 -15.94
C PRO A 67 -12.71 -22.79 -17.41
N ASN A 68 -12.07 -23.88 -17.87
CA ASN A 68 -12.45 -24.44 -19.15
C ASN A 68 -13.61 -25.41 -18.90
N VAL A 69 -14.73 -25.04 -19.51
CA VAL A 69 -15.95 -25.81 -19.65
C VAL A 69 -15.75 -27.07 -20.49
#